data_AF-A0A7R9V223-F1
#
_entry.id   AF-A0A7R9V223-F1
#
_cell.length_a   1.000
_cell.length_b   1.000
_cell.length_c   1.000
_cell.angle_alpha   90.00
_cell.angle_beta   90.00
_cell.angle_gamma   90.00
#
_symmetry.space_group_name_H-M   'P 1'
#
loop_
_entity.id
_entity.type
_entity.pdbx_description
1 polymer ?
#
loop_
_entity_poly.entity_id
_entity_poly.type
_entity_poly.pdbx_seq_one_letter_code
_entity_poly.pdbx_strand_id
1 'polypeptide(L)'
;GAPAMPPAAPDGAAPAACAPSCTGPARACAAKVVYSAEQLDVLALLFTLVKVAFVGGALALTDRLCGLLDAPHAASAVELHTTLVRNEAAYFGCVHQLLSKPHRPPAIEPRLASSAPLFLCGDSHCLSGAWRRLTLRGEQRLLHPLLVTGCKIWHLRPGSTFYPRMQFLATMRKLPPGAQVVMLFGEIDCREGLLVAVERCKYDS
;
A
#
# COMPACT_ATOMS: atom_id res chain seq x y z
N GLY A 1 -51.74 35.55 1.75
CA GLY A 1 -51.03 36.19 0.64
C GLY A 1 -49.95 35.25 0.17
N ALA A 2 -50.20 34.53 -0.91
CA ALA A 2 -49.20 33.75 -1.62
C ALA A 2 -48.57 34.66 -2.70
N PRO A 3 -47.24 34.72 -2.86
CA PRO A 3 -46.66 35.40 -4.01
C PRO A 3 -46.74 34.50 -5.25
N ALA A 4 -47.38 35.03 -6.29
CA ALA A 4 -47.51 34.40 -7.59
C ALA A 4 -46.15 34.31 -8.29
N MET A 5 -45.85 33.14 -8.85
CA MET A 5 -44.69 32.92 -9.72
C MET A 5 -44.89 33.59 -11.09
N PRO A 6 -43.85 34.23 -11.67
CA PRO A 6 -43.91 34.77 -13.02
C PRO A 6 -43.83 33.67 -14.09
N PRO A 7 -44.40 33.91 -15.29
CA PRO A 7 -44.43 32.93 -16.37
C PRO A 7 -43.07 32.75 -17.06
N ALA A 8 -42.82 31.54 -17.55
CA ALA A 8 -41.62 31.17 -18.30
C ALA A 8 -41.62 31.78 -19.71
N ALA A 9 -40.47 32.32 -20.14
CA ALA A 9 -40.23 32.79 -21.50
C ALA A 9 -39.84 31.63 -22.45
N PRO A 10 -40.18 31.69 -23.74
CA PRO A 10 -39.88 30.63 -24.70
C PRO A 10 -38.55 30.83 -25.45
N ASP A 11 -38.08 29.70 -25.97
CA ASP A 11 -37.20 29.45 -27.11
C ASP A 11 -35.71 29.84 -27.11
N GLY A 12 -34.89 28.80 -27.29
CA GLY A 12 -34.04 28.72 -28.49
C GLY A 12 -32.65 29.35 -28.42
N ALA A 13 -31.65 28.55 -27.99
CA ALA A 13 -30.31 28.57 -28.58
C ALA A 13 -29.55 27.30 -28.17
N ALA A 14 -29.14 26.49 -29.15
CA ALA A 14 -28.23 25.38 -28.93
C ALA A 14 -26.84 25.92 -28.52
N PRO A 15 -26.19 25.38 -27.47
CA PRO A 15 -24.83 25.77 -27.17
C PRO A 15 -23.87 25.16 -28.20
N ALA A 16 -23.07 26.02 -28.82
CA ALA A 16 -22.00 25.65 -29.74
C ALA A 16 -21.05 24.65 -29.08
N ALA A 17 -20.81 23.52 -29.75
CA ALA A 17 -19.85 22.51 -29.34
C ALA A 17 -18.44 23.13 -29.38
N CYS A 18 -17.91 23.46 -28.21
CA CYS A 18 -16.51 23.80 -28.04
C CYS A 18 -15.73 22.49 -28.02
N ALA A 19 -15.09 22.14 -29.13
CA ALA A 19 -14.18 21.00 -29.20
C ALA A 19 -12.97 21.26 -28.28
N PRO A 20 -12.64 20.37 -27.34
CA PRO A 20 -11.38 20.49 -26.63
C PRO A 20 -10.25 20.08 -27.58
N SER A 21 -9.40 21.05 -27.94
CA SER A 21 -8.11 20.81 -28.58
C SER A 21 -7.17 20.14 -27.58
N CYS A 22 -7.29 18.83 -27.46
CA CYS A 22 -6.35 18.01 -26.70
C CYS A 22 -5.09 17.73 -27.53
N THR A 23 -4.23 18.74 -27.71
CA THR A 23 -2.83 18.52 -28.11
C THR A 23 -1.96 18.31 -26.89
N GLY A 24 -2.24 17.24 -26.14
CA GLY A 24 -1.26 16.63 -25.24
C GLY A 24 -0.48 15.58 -26.02
N PRO A 25 0.83 15.36 -25.74
CA PRO A 25 1.55 14.26 -26.38
C PRO A 25 0.82 12.96 -26.07
N ALA A 26 0.40 12.26 -27.13
CA ALA A 26 -0.17 10.93 -27.02
C ALA A 26 0.83 10.07 -26.24
N ARG A 27 0.44 9.64 -25.03
CA ARG A 27 1.17 8.60 -24.29
C ARG A 27 1.22 7.39 -25.23
N ALA A 28 2.36 7.15 -25.86
CA ALA A 28 2.53 6.00 -26.73
C ALA A 28 2.07 4.77 -25.95
N CYS A 29 1.10 4.05 -26.49
CA CYS A 29 0.57 2.85 -25.86
C CYS A 29 1.75 1.86 -25.79
N ALA A 30 2.36 1.71 -24.61
CA ALA A 30 3.50 0.82 -24.45
C ALA A 30 3.07 -0.58 -24.89
N ALA A 31 3.86 -1.20 -25.76
CA ALA A 31 3.56 -2.53 -26.27
C ALA A 31 3.39 -3.50 -25.09
N LYS A 32 2.30 -4.28 -25.14
CA LYS A 32 2.05 -5.31 -24.14
C LYS A 32 3.02 -6.47 -24.33
N VAL A 33 3.55 -7.00 -23.23
CA VAL A 33 4.58 -8.05 -23.18
C VAL A 33 4.04 -9.25 -22.41
N VAL A 34 4.13 -10.44 -23.01
CA VAL A 34 3.93 -11.69 -22.29
C VAL A 34 5.30 -12.13 -21.77
N TYR A 35 5.49 -12.07 -20.45
CA TYR A 35 6.76 -12.43 -19.82
C TYR A 35 6.94 -13.95 -19.73
N SER A 36 8.16 -14.44 -19.98
CA SER A 36 8.54 -15.82 -19.68
C SER A 36 8.61 -16.06 -18.16
N ALA A 37 8.72 -17.33 -17.74
CA ALA A 37 8.88 -17.68 -16.34
C ALA A 37 10.13 -17.03 -15.71
N GLU A 38 11.26 -17.06 -16.42
CA GLU A 38 12.52 -16.45 -15.95
C GLU A 38 12.41 -14.93 -15.84
N GLN A 39 11.71 -14.29 -16.79
CA GLN A 39 11.46 -12.84 -16.73
C GLN A 39 10.54 -12.48 -15.56
N LEU A 40 9.53 -13.31 -15.27
CA LEU A 40 8.70 -13.14 -14.09
C LEU A 40 9.53 -13.28 -12.80
N ASP A 41 10.44 -14.25 -12.71
CA ASP A 41 11.32 -14.40 -11.55
C ASP A 41 12.21 -13.17 -11.34
N VAL A 42 12.77 -12.61 -12.41
CA VAL A 42 13.53 -11.35 -12.34
C VAL A 42 12.65 -10.20 -11.84
N LEU A 43 11.43 -10.07 -12.34
CA LEU A 43 10.48 -9.06 -11.85
C LEU A 43 10.15 -9.27 -10.37
N ALA A 44 9.94 -10.51 -9.93
CA ALA A 44 9.66 -10.83 -8.52
C ALA A 44 10.81 -10.40 -7.59
N LEU A 45 12.06 -10.65 -8.00
CA LEU A 45 13.24 -10.21 -7.25
C LEU A 45 13.31 -8.68 -7.17
N LEU A 46 13.06 -7.98 -8.27
CA LEU A 46 13.10 -6.52 -8.34
C LEU A 46 11.97 -5.86 -7.54
N PHE A 47 10.75 -6.40 -7.61
CA PHE A 47 9.62 -5.99 -6.77
C PHE A 47 9.88 -6.26 -5.29
N THR A 48 10.52 -7.38 -4.96
CA THR A 48 10.95 -7.69 -3.59
C THR A 48 12.00 -6.69 -3.11
N LEU A 49 12.94 -6.29 -3.96
CA LEU A 49 13.93 -5.26 -3.64
C LEU A 49 13.25 -3.92 -3.32
N VAL A 50 12.24 -3.51 -4.10
CA VAL A 50 11.42 -2.31 -3.80
C VAL A 50 10.79 -2.41 -2.41
N LYS A 51 10.15 -3.55 -2.09
CA LYS A 51 9.56 -3.79 -0.77
C LYS A 51 10.60 -3.66 0.36
N VAL A 52 11.76 -4.30 0.21
CA VAL A 52 12.83 -4.28 1.23
C VAL A 52 13.41 -2.88 1.39
N ALA A 53 13.69 -2.17 0.28
CA ALA A 53 14.21 -0.81 0.31
C ALA A 53 13.23 0.15 1.00
N PHE A 54 11.92 0.02 0.70
CA PHE A 54 10.89 0.83 1.34
C PHE A 54 10.77 0.55 2.84
N VAL A 55 10.68 -0.72 3.24
CA VAL A 55 10.59 -1.12 4.66
C VAL A 55 11.87 -0.76 5.43
N GLY A 56 13.02 -0.69 4.75
CA GLY A 56 14.28 -0.23 5.33
C GLY A 56 14.46 1.30 5.38
N GLY A 57 13.55 2.07 4.81
CA GLY A 57 13.60 3.53 4.83
C GLY A 57 14.48 4.16 3.75
N ALA A 58 14.96 3.37 2.78
CA ALA A 58 15.73 3.85 1.64
C ALA A 58 14.80 4.47 0.57
N LEU A 59 14.05 5.51 0.95
CA LEU A 59 12.95 6.06 0.13
C LEU A 59 13.42 6.59 -1.23
N ALA A 60 14.58 7.23 -1.29
CA ALA A 60 15.14 7.74 -2.55
C ALA A 60 15.56 6.61 -3.51
N LEU A 61 16.11 5.51 -2.98
CA LEU A 61 16.40 4.31 -3.79
C LEU A 61 15.11 3.66 -4.26
N THR A 62 14.13 3.54 -3.37
CA THR A 62 12.82 2.96 -3.66
C THR A 62 12.14 3.72 -4.79
N ASP A 63 12.15 5.06 -4.75
CA ASP A 63 11.55 5.91 -5.79
C ASP A 63 12.22 5.69 -7.16
N ARG A 64 13.56 5.60 -7.20
CA ARG A 64 14.29 5.27 -8.43
C ARG A 64 13.94 3.89 -8.97
N LEU A 65 13.87 2.88 -8.11
CA LEU A 65 13.48 1.53 -8.50
C LEU A 65 12.04 1.49 -9.03
N CYS A 66 11.11 2.19 -8.39
CA CYS A 66 9.75 2.33 -8.88
C CYS A 66 9.72 2.95 -10.28
N GLY A 67 10.47 4.02 -10.52
CA GLY A 67 10.56 4.63 -11.86
C GLY A 67 11.11 3.70 -12.94
N LEU A 68 12.06 2.82 -12.59
CA LEU A 68 12.61 1.81 -13.52
C LEU A 68 11.63 0.66 -13.80
N LEU A 69 10.82 0.30 -12.81
CA LEU A 69 9.94 -0.87 -12.86
C LEU A 69 8.50 -0.54 -13.26
N ASP A 70 8.10 0.73 -13.29
CA ASP A 70 6.74 1.14 -13.67
C ASP A 70 6.40 0.69 -15.10
N ALA A 71 7.31 0.94 -16.06
CA ALA A 71 7.10 0.52 -17.45
C ALA A 71 7.01 -1.01 -17.61
N PRO A 72 7.96 -1.83 -17.09
CA PRO A 72 7.82 -3.29 -17.11
C PRO A 72 6.54 -3.80 -16.41
N HIS A 73 6.19 -3.23 -15.25
CA HIS A 73 4.97 -3.61 -14.54
C HIS A 73 3.71 -3.34 -15.37
N ALA A 74 3.60 -2.15 -15.98
CA ALA A 74 2.47 -1.75 -16.82
C ALA A 74 2.44 -2.47 -18.19
N ALA A 75 3.60 -2.87 -18.70
CA ALA A 75 3.73 -3.55 -19.98
C ALA A 75 3.20 -4.98 -19.95
N SER A 76 3.02 -5.61 -18.79
CA SER A 76 2.50 -6.99 -18.74
C SER A 76 1.16 -7.12 -19.49
N ALA A 77 1.11 -8.08 -20.41
CA ALA A 77 -0.09 -8.50 -21.12
C ALA A 77 -0.97 -9.41 -20.24
N VAL A 78 -0.34 -10.16 -19.33
CA VAL A 78 -1.00 -11.00 -18.33
C VAL A 78 -1.17 -10.21 -17.05
N GLU A 79 -2.32 -10.32 -16.41
CA GLU A 79 -2.54 -9.69 -15.11
C GLU A 79 -1.65 -10.35 -14.05
N LEU A 80 -0.66 -9.62 -13.53
CA LEU A 80 0.37 -10.19 -12.65
C LEU A 80 -0.21 -10.82 -11.38
N HIS A 81 -1.39 -10.38 -10.92
CA HIS A 81 -2.09 -10.97 -9.79
C HIS A 81 -2.55 -12.43 -10.02
N THR A 82 -2.60 -12.88 -11.28
CA THR A 82 -2.93 -14.26 -11.67
C THR A 82 -1.69 -15.15 -11.82
N THR A 83 -0.49 -14.59 -11.68
CA THR A 83 0.79 -15.29 -11.87
C THR A 83 1.43 -15.70 -10.54
N LEU A 84 2.57 -16.39 -10.61
CA LEU A 84 3.35 -16.76 -9.42
C LEU A 84 3.93 -15.55 -8.67
N VAL A 85 4.07 -14.40 -9.34
CA VAL A 85 4.68 -13.18 -8.78
C VAL A 85 3.65 -12.20 -8.21
N ARG A 86 2.40 -12.66 -8.03
CA ARG A 86 1.26 -11.85 -7.59
C ARG A 86 1.51 -11.08 -6.30
N ASN A 87 2.23 -11.67 -5.35
CA ASN A 87 2.44 -11.06 -4.04
C ASN A 87 3.47 -9.93 -4.13
N GLU A 88 4.58 -10.20 -4.81
CA GLU A 88 5.66 -9.24 -5.06
C GLU A 88 5.13 -8.05 -5.87
N ALA A 89 4.37 -8.33 -6.93
CA ALA A 89 3.72 -7.30 -7.74
C ALA A 89 2.72 -6.46 -6.93
N ALA A 90 1.92 -7.08 -6.05
CA ALA A 90 1.01 -6.34 -5.18
C ALA A 90 1.74 -5.40 -4.21
N TYR A 91 2.84 -5.86 -3.59
CA TYR A 91 3.68 -5.01 -2.75
C TYR A 91 4.34 -3.88 -3.54
N PHE A 92 4.84 -4.17 -4.74
CA PHE A 92 5.38 -3.14 -5.64
C PHE A 92 4.32 -2.08 -5.94
N GLY A 93 3.13 -2.48 -6.38
CA GLY A 93 2.03 -1.56 -6.69
C GLY A 93 1.64 -0.70 -5.48
N CYS A 94 1.54 -1.30 -4.29
CA CYS A 94 1.26 -0.59 -3.04
C CYS A 94 2.34 0.47 -2.74
N VAL A 95 3.63 0.08 -2.75
CA VAL A 95 4.74 1.01 -2.49
C VAL A 95 4.82 2.11 -3.55
N HIS A 96 4.60 1.77 -4.82
CA HIS A 96 4.61 2.74 -5.91
C HIS A 96 3.52 3.81 -5.73
N GLN A 97 2.31 3.40 -5.33
CA GLN A 97 1.23 4.34 -4.99
C GLN A 97 1.55 5.18 -3.75
N LEU A 98 2.13 4.58 -2.71
CA LEU A 98 2.53 5.28 -1.49
C LEU A 98 3.63 6.32 -1.74
N LEU A 99 4.49 6.11 -2.73
CA LEU A 99 5.50 7.09 -3.14
C LEU A 99 4.99 8.14 -4.14
N SER A 100 3.77 7.98 -4.64
CA SER A 100 3.12 8.94 -5.53
C SER A 100 2.38 10.03 -4.74
N LYS A 101 2.16 11.21 -5.35
CA LYS A 101 1.34 12.26 -4.73
C LYS A 101 -0.14 11.83 -4.71
N PRO A 102 -0.93 12.13 -3.67
CA PRO A 102 -0.59 12.89 -2.45
C PRO A 102 -0.03 12.04 -1.30
N HIS A 103 0.19 10.74 -1.51
CA HIS A 103 0.54 9.79 -0.45
C HIS A 103 2.01 9.76 -0.07
N ARG A 104 2.89 10.34 -0.90
CA ARG A 104 4.34 10.41 -0.68
C ARG A 104 4.66 10.87 0.76
N PRO A 105 5.44 10.10 1.53
CA PRO A 105 5.92 10.54 2.83
C PRO A 105 6.72 11.85 2.70
N PRO A 106 6.60 12.79 3.65
CA PRO A 106 7.42 13.99 3.63
C PRO A 106 8.90 13.62 3.77
N ALA A 107 9.79 14.48 3.29
CA ALA A 107 11.23 14.31 3.50
C ALA A 107 11.51 14.13 5.00
N ILE A 108 12.35 13.16 5.38
CA ILE A 108 12.66 12.91 6.79
C ILE A 108 13.64 13.99 7.24
N GLU A 109 13.23 14.83 8.19
CA GLU A 109 14.10 15.84 8.79
C GLU A 109 15.13 15.17 9.71
N PRO A 110 16.39 15.63 9.73
CA PRO A 110 17.43 15.05 10.58
C PRO A 110 17.04 14.99 12.07
N ARG A 111 16.33 16.01 12.57
CA ARG A 111 15.86 16.05 13.97
C ARG A 111 14.88 14.91 14.29
N LEU A 112 14.04 14.55 13.33
CA LEU A 112 13.05 13.50 13.50
C LEU A 112 13.69 12.10 13.40
N ALA A 113 14.74 11.97 12.58
CA ALA A 113 15.55 10.76 12.53
C ALA A 113 16.25 10.47 13.87
N SER A 114 16.52 11.51 14.66
CA SER A 114 17.08 11.41 16.02
C SER A 114 16.03 11.29 17.14
N SER A 115 14.74 11.42 16.82
CA SER A 115 13.65 11.25 17.79
C SER A 115 13.41 9.78 18.12
N ALA A 116 12.79 9.48 19.26
CA ALA A 116 12.37 8.12 19.56
C ALA A 116 11.40 7.64 18.45
N PRO A 117 11.60 6.47 17.82
CA PRO A 117 10.69 5.99 16.81
C PRO A 117 9.37 5.52 17.43
N LEU A 118 8.27 5.56 16.67
CA LEU A 118 7.06 4.81 16.98
C LEU A 118 6.92 3.70 15.93
N PHE A 119 6.95 2.45 16.38
CA PHE A 119 6.94 1.31 15.46
C PHE A 119 5.52 0.95 15.05
N LEU A 120 5.32 0.62 13.78
CA LEU A 120 4.07 0.09 13.22
C LEU A 120 4.27 -1.38 12.85
N CYS A 121 3.89 -2.29 13.73
CA CYS A 121 3.99 -3.72 13.47
C CYS A 121 2.67 -4.25 12.90
N GLY A 122 2.70 -4.87 11.73
CA GLY A 122 1.48 -5.27 11.05
C GLY A 122 1.70 -6.11 9.80
N ASP A 123 0.62 -6.43 9.12
CA ASP A 123 0.67 -6.95 7.74
C ASP A 123 0.96 -5.81 6.74
N SER A 124 0.60 -5.96 5.46
CA SER A 124 0.79 -4.92 4.44
C SER A 124 0.19 -3.56 4.81
N HIS A 125 -0.83 -3.49 5.67
CA HIS A 125 -1.49 -2.24 6.04
C HIS A 125 -0.58 -1.31 6.83
N CYS A 126 0.44 -1.82 7.53
CA CYS A 126 1.41 -0.97 8.22
C CYS A 126 2.19 -0.06 7.26
N LEU A 127 2.27 -0.41 5.97
CA LEU A 127 2.97 0.38 4.95
C LEU A 127 2.29 1.73 4.68
N SER A 128 0.96 1.82 4.83
CA SER A 128 0.22 3.08 4.62
C SER A 128 0.63 4.20 5.58
N GLY A 129 1.02 3.83 6.81
CA GLY A 129 1.54 4.73 7.83
C GLY A 129 3.06 4.91 7.77
N ALA A 130 3.77 4.08 7.02
CA ALA A 130 5.24 4.05 7.04
C ALA A 130 5.88 5.40 6.73
N TRP A 131 6.90 5.77 7.51
CA TRP A 131 7.72 6.97 7.32
C TRP A 131 6.96 8.29 7.41
N ARG A 132 5.71 8.25 7.90
CA ARG A 132 4.93 9.44 8.20
C ARG A 132 5.30 9.99 9.58
N ARG A 133 5.01 11.27 9.74
CA ARG A 133 5.16 11.98 11.00
C ARG A 133 3.82 12.00 11.71
N LEU A 134 3.84 11.86 13.02
CA LEU A 134 2.67 12.13 13.86
C LEU A 134 3.07 12.75 15.19
N THR A 135 2.12 13.43 15.81
CA THR A 135 2.27 13.93 17.17
C THR A 135 1.70 12.92 18.14
N LEU A 136 2.52 12.38 19.04
CA LEU A 136 2.06 11.53 20.14
C LEU A 136 2.38 12.24 21.45
N ARG A 137 1.36 12.62 22.22
CA ARG A 137 1.51 13.29 23.53
C ARG A 137 2.38 14.55 23.47
N GLY A 138 2.22 15.34 22.40
CA GLY A 138 2.99 16.57 22.17
C GLY A 138 4.36 16.39 21.51
N GLU A 139 4.83 15.15 21.36
CA GLU A 139 6.11 14.86 20.71
C GLU A 139 5.92 14.45 19.25
N GLN A 140 6.74 15.00 18.35
CA GLN A 140 6.82 14.52 16.98
C GLN A 140 7.55 13.18 16.93
N ARG A 141 6.95 12.20 16.27
CA ARG A 141 7.48 10.84 16.12
C ARG A 141 7.49 10.45 14.65
N LEU A 142 8.54 9.76 14.24
CA LEU A 142 8.58 9.08 12.94
C LEU A 142 7.97 7.68 13.08
N LEU A 143 7.12 7.30 12.13
CA LEU A 143 6.56 5.96 12.05
C LEU A 143 7.51 5.01 11.32
N HIS A 144 7.95 3.97 12.02
CA HIS A 144 8.84 2.93 11.46
C HIS A 144 8.04 1.65 11.17
N PRO A 145 7.88 1.23 9.90
CA PRO A 145 7.17 0.01 9.59
C PRO A 145 7.94 -1.23 10.06
N LEU A 146 7.22 -2.17 10.66
CA LEU A 146 7.66 -3.51 11.03
C LEU A 146 6.74 -4.52 10.33
N LEU A 147 6.99 -4.73 9.04
CA LEU A 147 6.16 -5.58 8.20
C LEU A 147 6.29 -7.07 8.56
N VAL A 148 5.16 -7.73 8.77
CA VAL A 148 5.01 -9.18 8.92
C VAL A 148 4.05 -9.68 7.85
N THR A 149 4.60 -10.14 6.73
CA THR A 149 3.83 -10.48 5.52
C THR A 149 2.84 -11.62 5.76
N GLY A 150 1.58 -11.40 5.39
CA GLY A 150 0.52 -12.42 5.46
C GLY A 150 0.15 -12.83 6.89
N CYS A 151 0.49 -12.01 7.89
CA CYS A 151 0.22 -12.34 9.27
C CYS A 151 -1.24 -12.06 9.64
N LYS A 152 -1.98 -13.13 9.93
CA LYS A 152 -3.29 -13.13 10.56
C LYS A 152 -3.13 -13.16 12.07
N ILE A 153 -4.04 -12.54 12.82
CA ILE A 153 -4.11 -12.65 14.29
C ILE A 153 -4.18 -14.13 14.69
N TRP A 154 -4.95 -14.94 13.94
CA TRP A 154 -5.04 -16.39 14.17
C TRP A 154 -3.69 -17.12 14.12
N HIS A 155 -2.71 -16.63 13.34
CA HIS A 155 -1.35 -17.22 13.32
C HIS A 155 -0.62 -17.03 14.65
N LEU A 156 -0.99 -16.03 15.46
CA LEU A 156 -0.30 -15.68 16.71
C LEU A 156 -0.81 -16.46 17.94
N ARG A 157 -1.83 -17.31 17.79
CA ARG A 157 -2.34 -18.16 18.87
C ARG A 157 -1.27 -19.10 19.45
N PRO A 158 -1.38 -19.52 20.73
CA PRO A 158 -0.49 -20.52 21.32
C PRO A 158 -0.41 -21.80 20.48
N GLY A 159 0.78 -22.43 20.44
CA GLY A 159 1.01 -23.68 19.71
C GLY A 159 1.06 -23.57 18.17
N SER A 160 0.81 -22.39 17.60
CA SER A 160 0.94 -22.18 16.15
C SER A 160 2.40 -22.29 15.69
N THR A 161 2.60 -22.89 14.51
CA THR A 161 3.92 -23.09 13.87
C THR A 161 4.03 -22.40 12.50
N PHE A 162 3.04 -21.58 12.13
CA PHE A 162 3.02 -20.90 10.84
C PHE A 162 4.18 -19.90 10.69
N TYR A 163 4.74 -19.82 9.48
CA TYR A 163 5.84 -18.91 9.18
C TYR A 163 5.60 -17.44 9.62
N PRO A 164 4.42 -16.82 9.40
CA PRO A 164 4.16 -15.45 9.86
C PRO A 164 4.29 -15.26 11.37
N ARG A 165 3.99 -16.29 12.19
CA ARG A 165 4.25 -16.23 13.65
C ARG A 165 5.74 -16.14 13.93
N MET A 166 6.54 -16.98 13.27
CA MET A 166 7.99 -16.98 13.45
C MET A 166 8.59 -15.64 13.01
N GLN A 167 8.10 -15.07 11.90
CA GLN A 167 8.49 -13.73 11.46
C GLN A 167 8.09 -12.66 12.50
N PHE A 168 6.85 -12.68 13.00
CA PHE A 168 6.40 -11.74 14.04
C PHE A 168 7.30 -11.80 15.28
N LEU A 169 7.55 -13.01 15.80
CA LEU A 169 8.41 -13.19 16.97
C LEU A 169 9.84 -12.72 16.71
N ALA A 170 10.39 -13.00 15.53
CA ALA A 170 11.72 -12.52 15.14
C ALA A 170 11.78 -10.99 15.04
N THR A 171 10.73 -10.35 14.51
CA THR A 171 10.61 -8.88 14.43
C THR A 171 10.52 -8.25 15.81
N MET A 172 9.65 -8.78 16.69
CA MET A 172 9.48 -8.26 18.05
C MET A 172 10.74 -8.37 18.89
N ARG A 173 11.55 -9.44 18.72
CA ARG A 173 12.83 -9.60 19.44
C ARG A 173 13.89 -8.57 19.07
N LYS A 174 13.77 -7.90 17.91
CA LYS A 174 14.72 -6.87 17.47
C LYS A 174 14.44 -5.49 18.07
N LEU A 175 13.30 -5.31 18.72
CA LEU A 175 12.93 -4.04 19.30
C LEU A 175 13.76 -3.73 20.56
N PRO A 176 14.17 -2.48 20.76
CA PRO A 176 14.84 -2.09 22.00
C PRO A 176 13.86 -2.18 23.19
N PRO A 177 14.35 -2.43 24.42
CA PRO A 177 13.53 -2.36 25.62
C PRO A 177 12.77 -1.02 25.72
N GLY A 178 11.48 -1.09 26.07
CA GLY A 178 10.62 0.10 26.17
C GLY A 178 10.14 0.67 24.83
N ALA A 179 10.43 0.02 23.70
CA ALA A 179 9.90 0.42 22.40
C ALA A 179 8.37 0.53 22.41
N GLN A 180 7.85 1.61 21.84
CA GLN A 180 6.42 1.79 21.63
C GLN A 180 6.02 1.25 20.26
N VAL A 181 4.99 0.43 20.24
CA VAL A 181 4.54 -0.28 19.03
C VAL A 181 3.03 -0.12 18.89
N VAL A 182 2.57 0.27 17.71
CA VAL A 182 1.18 0.15 17.29
C VAL A 182 1.04 -1.14 16.49
N MET A 183 0.09 -1.99 16.88
CA MET A 183 -0.20 -3.26 16.21
C MET A 183 -1.30 -3.03 15.17
N LEU A 184 -1.03 -3.39 13.92
CA LEU A 184 -1.92 -3.24 12.76
C LEU A 184 -2.13 -4.60 12.11
N PHE A 185 -2.98 -5.42 12.73
CA PHE A 185 -3.38 -6.74 12.26
C PHE A 185 -4.90 -6.88 12.28
N GLY A 186 -5.40 -7.90 11.59
CA GLY A 186 -6.81 -8.30 11.64
C GLY A 186 -7.59 -8.01 10.37
N GLU A 187 -7.06 -7.20 9.44
CA GLU A 187 -7.75 -6.98 8.16
C GLU A 187 -7.92 -8.30 7.39
N ILE A 188 -6.86 -9.11 7.31
CA ILE A 188 -6.89 -10.41 6.65
C ILE A 188 -7.86 -11.37 7.37
N ASP A 189 -7.85 -11.37 8.70
CA ASP A 189 -8.77 -12.17 9.51
C ASP A 189 -10.23 -11.77 9.24
N CYS A 190 -10.51 -10.47 9.09
CA CYS A 190 -11.84 -9.97 8.77
C CYS A 190 -12.26 -10.35 7.34
N ARG A 191 -11.38 -10.13 6.36
CA ARG A 191 -11.66 -10.40 4.94
C ARG A 191 -11.91 -11.88 4.68
N GLU A 192 -11.13 -12.77 5.30
CA GLU A 192 -11.17 -14.22 5.01
C GLU A 192 -11.92 -15.03 6.08
N GLY A 193 -11.93 -14.55 7.32
CA GLY A 193 -12.34 -15.33 8.49
C GLY A 193 -13.73 -15.01 9.01
N LEU A 194 -14.21 -13.76 8.97
CA LEU A 194 -15.51 -13.40 9.57
C LEU A 194 -16.67 -14.17 8.93
N LEU A 195 -16.75 -14.21 7.61
CA LEU A 195 -17.85 -14.90 6.91
C LEU A 195 -17.81 -16.41 7.19
N VAL A 196 -16.66 -17.04 7.04
CA VAL A 196 -16.51 -18.50 7.24
C VAL A 196 -16.65 -18.91 8.71
N ALA A 197 -16.22 -18.07 9.65
CA ALA A 197 -16.33 -18.36 11.07
C ALA A 197 -17.76 -18.18 11.61
N VAL A 198 -18.51 -17.20 11.09
CA VAL A 198 -19.95 -17.05 11.33
C VAL A 198 -20.72 -18.21 10.72
N GLU A 199 -20.48 -18.53 9.44
CA GLU A 199 -21.15 -19.65 8.74
C GLU A 199 -20.92 -21.01 9.41
N ARG A 200 -19.76 -21.19 10.05
CA ARG A 200 -19.39 -22.47 10.67
C ARG A 200 -19.49 -22.47 12.20
N CYS A 201 -20.08 -21.44 12.81
CA CYS A 201 -20.17 -21.27 14.28
C CYS A 201 -18.84 -21.59 15.00
N LYS A 202 -17.71 -21.14 14.45
CA LYS A 202 -16.36 -21.52 14.92
C LYS A 202 -15.84 -20.74 16.12
N TYR A 203 -16.65 -19.83 16.65
CA TYR A 203 -16.36 -19.19 17.92
C TYR A 203 -17.13 -19.96 18.99
N ASP A 204 -16.40 -20.59 19.91
CA ASP A 204 -17.00 -21.08 21.15
C ASP A 204 -17.66 -19.88 21.85
N SER A 205 -18.88 -20.11 22.35
CA SER A 205 -19.68 -19.12 23.07
C SER A 205 -18.99 -18.67 24.35
#